data_AF-A0A329LKZ1-F1
#
_entry.id   AF-A0A329LKZ1-F1
#
_cell.length_a   1.000
_cell.length_b   1.000
_cell.length_c   1.000
_cell.angle_alpha   90.00
_cell.angle_beta   90.00
_cell.angle_gamma   90.00
#
_symmetry.space_group_name_H-M   'P 1'
#
loop_
_entity.id
_entity.type
_entity.pdbx_description
1 polymer ?
#
loop_
_entity_poly.entity_id
_entity_poly.type
_entity_poly.pdbx_seq_one_letter_code
_entity_poly.pdbx_strand_id
1 'polypeptide(L)'
;MTDDFRKKTFRGAKIEDMIVDIDVMAKACEESIKTTDDPLRQRFFEGMSIAYTTVGLKLKGAFDYIDQKLFDEIYNQAAKTDYKQALLDYDEQGAKQAGGCSFCGKSAGEVKQLVPGPGVAICGECLDFAKTVLEAGAGQNDRP
;
A
#
# COMPACT_ATOMS: atom_id res chain seq x y z
N MET A 1 16.15 -10.82 6.61
CA MET A 1 17.33 -10.14 6.00
C MET A 1 18.43 -10.14 7.04
N THR A 2 19.63 -10.63 6.72
CA THR A 2 20.72 -10.75 7.70
C THR A 2 21.34 -9.38 7.99
N ASP A 3 21.78 -9.17 9.24
CA ASP A 3 22.41 -7.93 9.73
C ASP A 3 23.63 -7.48 8.89
N ASP A 4 24.24 -8.44 8.17
CA ASP A 4 25.35 -8.22 7.24
C ASP A 4 24.93 -7.48 5.96
N PHE A 5 23.70 -7.66 5.48
CA PHE A 5 23.17 -6.93 4.31
C PHE A 5 22.99 -5.43 4.61
N ARG A 6 22.58 -5.08 5.84
CA ARG A 6 22.39 -3.68 6.28
C ARG A 6 23.72 -2.92 6.31
N LYS A 7 24.79 -3.57 6.80
CA LYS A 7 26.15 -2.98 6.90
C LYS A 7 26.87 -2.89 5.56
N LYS A 8 26.64 -3.83 4.64
CA LYS A 8 27.30 -3.86 3.32
C LYS A 8 26.66 -2.94 2.28
N THR A 9 25.33 -2.75 2.34
CA THR A 9 24.61 -1.98 1.31
C THR A 9 24.42 -0.51 1.69
N PHE A 10 24.40 -0.16 2.99
CA PHE A 10 24.14 1.20 3.43
C PHE A 10 25.04 1.62 4.60
N ARG A 11 25.82 2.69 4.42
CA ARG A 11 26.59 3.33 5.51
C ARG A 11 25.61 4.14 6.36
N GLY A 12 25.56 3.92 7.67
CA GLY A 12 24.63 4.55 8.63
C GLY A 12 24.81 6.06 8.87
N ALA A 13 25.12 6.83 7.83
CA ALA A 13 24.73 8.24 7.73
C ALA A 13 23.74 8.44 6.56
N LYS A 14 23.85 7.60 5.52
CA LYS A 14 22.99 7.61 4.34
C LYS A 14 21.59 7.03 4.61
N ILE A 15 21.45 6.16 5.62
CA ILE A 15 20.14 5.59 5.97
C ILE A 15 19.30 6.65 6.69
N GLU A 16 19.94 7.43 7.54
CA GLU A 16 19.37 8.50 8.34
C GLU A 16 18.90 9.63 7.43
N ASP A 17 19.70 10.01 6.43
CA ASP A 17 19.30 10.97 5.39
C ASP A 17 18.08 10.44 4.59
N MET A 18 18.09 9.17 4.18
CA MET A 18 16.95 8.56 3.49
C MET A 18 15.69 8.51 4.35
N ILE A 19 15.83 8.27 5.65
CA ILE A 19 14.71 8.30 6.59
C ILE A 19 14.09 9.70 6.63
N VAL A 20 14.92 10.75 6.69
CA VAL A 20 14.46 12.14 6.68
C VAL A 20 13.73 12.46 5.38
N ASP A 21 14.29 12.08 4.24
CA ASP A 21 13.67 12.30 2.93
C ASP A 21 12.31 11.62 2.83
N ILE A 22 12.20 10.38 3.31
CA ILE A 22 10.94 9.63 3.32
C ILE A 22 9.90 10.28 4.25
N ASP A 23 10.31 10.73 5.44
CA ASP A 23 9.41 11.43 6.37
C ASP A 23 8.93 12.77 5.77
N VAL A 24 9.76 13.46 4.99
CA VAL A 24 9.38 14.67 4.23
C VAL A 24 8.36 14.32 3.13
N MET A 25 8.60 13.26 2.37
CA MET A 25 7.66 12.82 1.32
C MET A 25 6.30 12.40 1.89
N ALA A 26 6.27 11.70 3.04
CA ALA A 26 5.04 11.33 3.71
C ALA A 26 4.22 12.57 4.12
N LYS A 27 4.87 13.57 4.73
CA LYS A 27 4.22 14.85 5.09
C LYS A 27 3.70 15.61 3.87
N ALA A 28 4.46 15.64 2.78
CA ALA A 28 4.02 16.27 1.53
C ALA A 28 2.78 15.59 0.94
N CYS A 29 2.66 14.26 1.10
CA CYS A 29 1.43 13.54 0.74
C CYS A 29 0.25 13.96 1.63
N GLU A 30 0.45 14.06 2.96
CA GLU A 30 -0.60 14.52 3.90
C GLU A 30 -1.10 15.94 3.59
N GLU A 31 -0.21 16.85 3.20
CA GLU A 31 -0.58 18.20 2.77
C GLU A 31 -1.33 18.17 1.44
N SER A 32 -0.91 17.32 0.50
CA SER A 32 -1.58 17.15 -0.78
C SER A 32 -3.00 16.59 -0.63
N ILE A 33 -3.23 15.70 0.35
CA ILE A 33 -4.57 15.18 0.69
C ILE A 33 -5.50 16.30 1.16
N LYS A 34 -5.02 17.21 2.02
CA LYS A 34 -5.83 18.31 2.59
C LYS A 34 -6.20 19.40 1.59
N THR A 35 -5.53 19.47 0.46
CA THR A 35 -5.63 20.57 -0.50
C THR A 35 -6.30 20.18 -1.81
N THR A 36 -6.61 18.89 -2.01
CA THR A 36 -7.17 18.37 -3.26
C THR A 36 -8.65 18.04 -3.11
N ASP A 37 -9.47 18.54 -4.04
CA ASP A 37 -10.89 18.20 -4.13
C ASP A 37 -11.13 16.99 -5.06
N ASP A 38 -10.11 16.53 -5.79
CA ASP A 38 -10.17 15.35 -6.66
C ASP A 38 -10.03 14.05 -5.86
N PRO A 39 -11.07 13.18 -5.82
CA PRO A 39 -11.06 11.93 -5.07
C PRO A 39 -10.00 10.92 -5.53
N LEU A 40 -9.67 10.90 -6.83
CA LEU A 40 -8.64 10.00 -7.34
C LEU A 40 -7.26 10.45 -6.89
N ARG A 41 -7.01 11.77 -6.97
CA ARG A 41 -5.78 12.39 -6.50
C ARG A 41 -5.61 12.26 -4.99
N GLN A 42 -6.70 12.40 -4.23
CA GLN A 42 -6.71 12.17 -2.79
C GLN A 42 -6.26 10.74 -2.45
N ARG A 43 -6.93 9.74 -3.01
CA ARG A 43 -6.62 8.31 -2.79
C ARG A 43 -5.19 7.94 -3.18
N PHE A 44 -4.67 8.53 -4.26
CA PHE A 44 -3.29 8.34 -4.67
C PHE A 44 -2.32 8.79 -3.57
N PHE A 45 -2.49 10.00 -3.03
CA PHE A 45 -1.62 10.51 -1.96
C PHE A 45 -1.80 9.77 -0.63
N GLU A 46 -2.99 9.28 -0.32
CA GLU A 46 -3.23 8.40 0.84
C GLU A 46 -2.40 7.11 0.74
N GLY A 47 -2.45 6.44 -0.41
CA GLY A 47 -1.65 5.23 -0.65
C GLY A 47 -0.14 5.49 -0.60
N MET A 48 0.30 6.63 -1.16
CA MET A 48 1.71 7.03 -1.13
C MET A 48 2.21 7.37 0.28
N SER A 49 1.40 8.06 1.09
CA SER A 49 1.73 8.35 2.49
C SER A 49 1.98 7.06 3.28
N ILE A 50 1.06 6.09 3.16
CA ILE A 50 1.19 4.78 3.79
C ILE A 50 2.46 4.06 3.33
N ALA A 51 2.76 4.08 2.03
CA ALA A 51 3.96 3.45 1.48
C ALA A 51 5.24 4.09 2.03
N TYR A 52 5.34 5.42 2.05
CA TYR A 52 6.50 6.13 2.60
C TYR A 52 6.68 5.85 4.08
N THR A 53 5.62 5.97 4.89
CA THR A 53 5.68 5.63 6.32
C THR A 53 6.16 4.20 6.54
N THR A 54 5.66 3.24 5.76
CA THR A 54 6.06 1.83 5.86
C THR A 54 7.55 1.63 5.54
N VAL A 55 8.06 2.27 4.49
CA VAL A 55 9.49 2.21 4.14
C VAL A 55 10.34 2.89 5.21
N GLY A 56 9.90 4.04 5.75
CA GLY A 56 10.58 4.75 6.83
C GLY A 56 10.70 3.90 8.09
N LEU A 57 9.62 3.23 8.50
CA LEU A 57 9.63 2.28 9.63
C LEU A 57 10.59 1.11 9.40
N LYS A 58 10.67 0.60 8.16
CA LYS A 58 11.61 -0.45 7.77
C LYS A 58 13.07 -0.02 7.89
N LEU A 59 13.39 1.17 7.40
CA LEU A 59 14.76 1.72 7.50
C LEU A 59 15.15 1.99 8.95
N LYS A 60 14.21 2.49 9.77
CA LYS A 60 14.37 2.70 11.23
C LYS A 60 14.61 1.40 12.02
N GLY A 61 14.48 0.22 11.39
CA GLY A 61 14.63 -1.07 12.05
C GLY A 61 13.47 -1.44 12.96
N ALA A 62 12.35 -0.72 12.89
CA ALA A 62 11.10 -1.07 13.56
C ALA A 62 10.34 -2.20 12.82
N PHE A 63 11.05 -3.08 12.10
CA PHE A 63 10.52 -3.96 11.05
C PHE A 63 11.22 -5.32 11.02
N ASP A 64 11.65 -5.82 12.18
CA ASP A 64 12.26 -7.15 12.25
C ASP A 64 11.20 -8.27 12.11
N TYR A 65 9.92 -7.96 12.38
CA TYR A 65 8.76 -8.77 12.01
C TYR A 65 7.58 -7.84 11.68
N ILE A 66 6.79 -8.14 10.65
CA ILE A 66 5.46 -7.52 10.47
C ILE A 66 4.58 -8.11 11.57
N ASP A 67 4.54 -7.46 12.74
CA ASP A 67 3.71 -7.90 13.86
C ASP A 67 2.29 -7.30 13.78
N GLN A 68 1.38 -7.86 14.57
CA GLN A 68 -0.02 -7.44 14.61
C GLN A 68 -0.20 -5.97 15.01
N LYS A 69 0.75 -5.41 15.76
CA LYS A 69 0.74 -4.02 16.21
C LYS A 69 1.03 -3.05 15.08
N LEU A 70 1.86 -3.44 14.10
CA LEU A 70 2.07 -2.69 12.87
C LEU A 70 0.82 -2.73 11.99
N PHE A 71 0.14 -3.87 11.89
CA PHE A 71 -1.16 -3.95 11.22
C PHE A 71 -2.18 -3.03 11.89
N ASP A 72 -2.25 -3.05 13.22
CA ASP A 72 -3.15 -2.20 13.99
C ASP A 72 -2.79 -0.71 13.80
N GLU A 73 -1.52 -0.34 13.76
CA GLU A 73 -1.11 1.06 13.54
C GLU A 73 -1.37 1.50 12.09
N ILE A 74 -1.03 0.68 11.08
CA ILE A 74 -1.36 0.96 9.68
C ILE A 74 -2.88 1.05 9.52
N TYR A 75 -3.63 0.15 10.14
CA TYR A 75 -5.08 0.17 10.16
C TYR A 75 -5.62 1.41 10.86
N ASN A 76 -5.05 1.82 11.99
CA ASN A 76 -5.47 3.03 12.72
C ASN A 76 -5.14 4.30 11.95
N GLN A 77 -4.01 4.36 11.24
CA GLN A 77 -3.65 5.48 10.37
C GLN A 77 -4.53 5.52 9.11
N ALA A 78 -4.82 4.36 8.52
CA ALA A 78 -5.82 4.22 7.45
C ALA A 78 -7.23 4.61 7.94
N ALA A 79 -7.60 4.28 9.19
CA ALA A 79 -8.88 4.63 9.79
C ALA A 79 -8.99 6.11 10.23
N LYS A 80 -7.87 6.84 10.26
CA LYS A 80 -7.83 8.31 10.42
C LYS A 80 -7.92 9.04 9.09
N THR A 81 -7.68 8.35 7.98
CA THR A 81 -8.04 8.79 6.62
C THR A 81 -9.52 8.45 6.37
N ASP A 82 -10.15 9.07 5.37
CA ASP A 82 -11.62 8.98 5.12
C ASP A 82 -12.13 7.55 4.80
N TYR A 83 -11.23 6.56 4.84
CA TYR A 83 -11.47 5.13 4.82
C TYR A 83 -12.52 4.68 5.85
N LYS A 84 -12.65 5.39 6.97
CA LYS A 84 -13.61 5.07 8.03
C LYS A 84 -15.07 5.09 7.54
N GLN A 85 -15.44 5.99 6.64
CA GLN A 85 -16.80 5.99 6.11
C GLN A 85 -17.04 4.75 5.22
N ALA A 86 -16.06 4.40 4.38
CA ALA A 86 -16.13 3.21 3.53
C ALA A 86 -16.06 1.87 4.31
N LEU A 87 -15.49 1.86 5.53
CA LEU A 87 -15.36 0.67 6.38
C LEU A 87 -16.51 0.51 7.38
N LEU A 88 -17.09 1.62 7.86
CA LEU A 88 -18.24 1.58 8.76
C LEU A 88 -19.55 1.28 8.02
N ASP A 89 -19.60 1.52 6.71
CA ASP A 89 -20.70 1.09 5.82
C ASP A 89 -20.57 -0.40 5.42
N TYR A 90 -19.57 -1.13 5.93
CA TYR A 90 -19.33 -2.55 5.66
C TYR A 90 -20.28 -3.43 6.49
N ASP A 91 -21.52 -3.57 6.04
CA ASP A 91 -22.38 -4.67 6.46
C ASP A 91 -21.99 -5.97 5.71
N GLU A 92 -22.47 -7.12 6.19
CA GLU A 92 -22.28 -8.43 5.54
C GLU A 92 -22.85 -8.46 4.09
N GLN A 93 -23.61 -7.44 3.68
CA GLN A 93 -24.22 -7.24 2.36
C GLN A 93 -23.38 -6.32 1.45
N GLY A 94 -22.42 -5.55 1.97
CA GLY A 94 -21.47 -4.71 1.22
C GLY A 94 -20.48 -5.54 0.41
N ALA A 95 -20.16 -6.76 0.86
CA ALA A 95 -19.41 -7.75 0.10
C ALA A 95 -20.14 -8.22 -1.18
N LYS A 96 -21.49 -8.08 -1.24
CA LYS A 96 -22.28 -8.41 -2.45
C LYS A 96 -22.31 -7.29 -3.49
N GLN A 97 -21.78 -6.10 -3.18
CA GLN A 97 -21.87 -4.92 -4.06
C GLN A 97 -20.51 -4.48 -4.64
N ALA A 98 -19.55 -5.38 -4.77
CA ALA A 98 -18.37 -5.12 -5.60
C ALA A 98 -18.82 -4.95 -7.06
N GLY A 99 -19.15 -3.72 -7.47
CA GLY A 99 -19.71 -3.39 -8.79
C GLY A 99 -18.79 -3.77 -9.96
N GLY A 100 -17.51 -4.04 -9.69
CA GLY A 100 -16.54 -4.50 -10.66
C GLY A 100 -15.14 -4.66 -10.08
N CYS A 101 -14.22 -5.12 -10.91
CA CYS A 101 -12.80 -5.16 -10.61
C CYS A 101 -12.24 -3.74 -10.50
N SER A 102 -11.63 -3.40 -9.37
CA SER A 102 -11.01 -2.10 -9.11
C SER A 102 -9.76 -1.83 -9.98
N PHE A 103 -9.25 -2.84 -10.67
CA PHE A 103 -8.03 -2.74 -11.48
C PHE A 103 -8.33 -2.56 -12.97
N CYS A 104 -9.19 -3.41 -13.55
CA CYS A 104 -9.56 -3.31 -14.96
C CYS A 104 -10.89 -2.61 -15.21
N GLY A 105 -11.66 -2.28 -14.18
CA GLY A 105 -12.96 -1.60 -14.28
C GLY A 105 -14.12 -2.45 -14.78
N LYS A 106 -13.87 -3.68 -15.24
CA LYS A 106 -14.92 -4.62 -15.69
C LYS A 106 -15.89 -4.91 -14.55
N SER A 107 -17.18 -4.92 -14.84
CA SER A 107 -18.22 -5.28 -13.87
C SER A 107 -18.12 -6.74 -13.43
N ALA A 108 -18.78 -7.09 -12.32
CA ALA A 108 -18.80 -8.47 -11.82
C ALA A 108 -19.36 -9.48 -12.84
N GLY A 109 -20.23 -9.05 -13.76
CA GLY A 109 -20.78 -9.90 -14.82
C GLY A 109 -19.86 -10.08 -16.03
N GLU A 110 -18.85 -9.21 -16.20
CA GLU A 110 -17.90 -9.25 -17.33
C GLU A 110 -16.64 -10.06 -17.02
N VAL A 111 -16.48 -10.54 -15.79
CA VAL A 111 -15.32 -11.32 -15.35
C VAL A 111 -15.73 -12.69 -14.85
N LYS A 112 -14.90 -13.70 -15.10
CA LYS A 112 -15.17 -15.09 -14.68
C LYS A 112 -15.17 -15.27 -13.16
N GLN A 113 -14.33 -14.52 -12.48
CA GLN A 113 -14.18 -14.57 -11.04
C GLN A 113 -13.78 -13.18 -10.54
N LEU A 114 -14.45 -12.75 -9.47
CA LEU A 114 -14.15 -11.52 -8.75
C LEU A 114 -13.89 -11.89 -7.29
N VAL A 115 -12.73 -11.53 -6.78
CA VAL A 115 -12.34 -11.73 -5.39
C VAL A 115 -12.56 -10.42 -4.64
N PRO A 116 -13.54 -10.35 -3.73
CA PRO A 116 -13.77 -9.16 -2.93
C PRO A 116 -12.73 -9.06 -1.80
N GLY A 117 -12.31 -7.83 -1.51
CA GLY A 117 -11.57 -7.43 -0.32
C GLY A 117 -12.21 -6.19 0.32
N PRO A 118 -11.73 -5.74 1.48
CA PRO A 118 -12.27 -4.56 2.15
C PRO A 118 -12.17 -3.30 1.27
N GLY A 119 -13.29 -2.85 0.70
CA GLY A 119 -13.36 -1.66 -0.16
C GLY A 119 -12.74 -1.81 -1.55
N VAL A 120 -12.35 -3.01 -1.96
CA VAL A 120 -11.67 -3.27 -3.25
C VAL A 120 -12.07 -4.64 -3.79
N ALA A 121 -12.04 -4.85 -5.10
CA ALA A 121 -12.20 -6.17 -5.68
C ALA A 121 -11.24 -6.38 -6.85
N ILE A 122 -10.71 -7.60 -6.98
CA ILE A 122 -9.78 -7.96 -8.05
C ILE A 122 -10.31 -9.17 -8.81
N CYS A 123 -10.31 -9.11 -10.14
CA CYS A 123 -10.69 -10.27 -10.95
C CYS A 123 -9.50 -11.22 -11.16
N GLY A 124 -9.80 -12.46 -11.52
CA GLY A 124 -8.77 -13.49 -11.75
C GLY A 124 -7.71 -13.06 -12.79
N GLU A 125 -8.13 -12.45 -13.90
CA GLU A 125 -7.20 -11.96 -14.95
C GLU A 125 -6.21 -10.92 -14.40
N CYS A 126 -6.69 -9.95 -13.62
CA CYS A 126 -5.84 -8.95 -12.98
C CYS A 126 -4.91 -9.56 -11.93
N LEU A 127 -5.40 -10.56 -11.18
CA LEU A 127 -4.59 -11.28 -10.19
C LEU A 127 -3.46 -12.06 -10.85
N ASP A 128 -3.72 -12.76 -11.95
CA ASP A 128 -2.70 -13.52 -12.66
C ASP A 128 -1.69 -12.63 -13.37
N PHE A 129 -2.15 -11.49 -13.93
CA PHE A 129 -1.25 -10.46 -14.41
C PHE A 129 -0.34 -9.93 -13.30
N ALA A 130 -0.90 -9.61 -12.12
CA ALA A 130 -0.13 -9.14 -10.98
C ALA A 130 0.93 -10.15 -10.53
N LYS A 131 0.60 -11.45 -10.47
CA LYS A 131 1.57 -12.52 -10.19
C LYS A 131 2.71 -12.52 -11.20
N THR A 132 2.39 -12.42 -12.50
CA THR A 132 3.40 -12.40 -13.58
C THR A 132 4.37 -11.23 -13.42
N VAL A 133 3.85 -10.04 -13.11
CA VAL A 133 4.67 -8.83 -12.88
C VAL A 133 5.56 -9.00 -11.64
N LEU A 134 5.02 -9.56 -10.56
CA LEU A 134 5.77 -9.81 -9.32
C LEU A 134 6.88 -10.85 -9.52
N GLU A 135 6.60 -11.94 -10.24
CA GLU A 135 7.56 -12.97 -10.58
C GLU A 135 8.68 -12.44 -11.48
N ALA A 136 8.34 -11.61 -12.47
CA ALA A 136 9.31 -10.96 -13.35
C ALA A 136 10.21 -9.94 -12.61
N GLY A 137 9.69 -9.28 -11.56
CA GLY A 137 10.44 -8.37 -10.70
C GLY A 137 11.30 -9.08 -9.66
N ALA A 138 10.89 -10.25 -9.17
CA ALA A 138 11.63 -11.03 -8.17
C ALA A 138 12.93 -11.67 -8.70
N GLY A 139 13.05 -11.81 -10.03
CA GLY A 139 14.22 -12.37 -10.71
C GLY A 139 15.29 -11.36 -11.18
N GLN A 140 15.08 -10.05 -10.98
CA GLN A 140 16.00 -9.00 -11.46
C GLN A 140 16.89 -8.43 -10.35
N ASN A 141 17.51 -9.30 -9.54
CA ASN A 141 18.63 -8.90 -8.67
C ASN A 141 19.99 -8.86 -9.41
N ASP A 142 20.03 -9.14 -10.71
CA ASP A 142 21.20 -8.89 -11.55
C ASP A 142 20.91 -7.69 -12.47
N ARG A 143 21.16 -6.48 -11.97
CA ARG A 143 21.51 -5.34 -12.81
C ARG A 143 22.98 -5.01 -12.52
N PRO A 144 23.84 -4.85 -13.55
CA PRO A 144 25.26 -4.54 -13.35
C PRO A 144 25.50 -3.25 -12.58
#